data_AF-A0AAE0KIN2-F1
#
_entry.id   AF-A0AAE0KIN2-F1
#
_cell.length_a   1.000
_cell.length_b   1.000
_cell.length_c   1.000
_cell.angle_alpha   90.00
_cell.angle_beta   90.00
_cell.angle_gamma   90.00
#
_symmetry.space_group_name_H-M   'P 1'
#
loop_
_entity.id
_entity.type
_entity.pdbx_description
1 polymer ?
#
loop_
_entity_poly.entity_id
_entity_poly.type
_entity_poly.pdbx_seq_one_letter_code
_entity_poly.pdbx_strand_id
1 'polypeptide(L)'
;MQRYWDPDRVLDVTGQAWPGGIQCRGQNSSGNRCEWIKRGHADEAQDARDALARLETLARRPPSAVTAADLHALAPLCLCRDYHMRQSDTIVAEWEVALAVLESRTPARDAGSPEEDENDSGYGSLPSSSSPSPSKKEVKRALGPSGVLRGPEDEGLTAARLAETEAQLGQMRDLVVALRRDKAALDTDREGLKLLVSDNAARSETLQQRLAESVAEGDKVLAERDSQLRTLKKRVADAEAGLKDKDKELEAVMKELSVCVMRNHKEVTAVVQDKEAELREAGLREARRIGMKDMEIQSLREQLAAERAQHATDINDKDTEMQAMGSKSKCLLDQARRQIQQAESEIRQKGTELQREQAKLASSQSDASMLEAEVTRLRVRVQDLESALKAAQSDAPVERPVAPPSLARQAVHYRRKEGWVGRLKRWAKAVDPTHSKKQSQI
;
A
#
# COMPACT_ATOMS: atom_id res chain seq x y z
N MET A 1 30.96 39.87 8.64
CA MET A 1 30.04 39.23 7.67
C MET A 1 30.54 37.81 7.40
N GLN A 2 30.02 36.82 8.13
CA GLN A 2 30.25 35.41 7.81
C GLN A 2 29.62 35.12 6.45
N ARG A 3 30.39 34.55 5.52
CA ARG A 3 29.83 33.99 4.29
C ARG A 3 29.00 32.78 4.70
N TYR A 4 27.69 32.97 4.82
CA TYR A 4 26.74 31.92 5.09
C TYR A 4 26.79 30.96 3.89
N TRP A 5 27.25 29.73 4.09
CA TRP A 5 27.12 28.69 3.08
C TRP A 5 25.66 28.25 3.04
N ASP A 6 25.19 27.83 1.86
CA ASP A 6 23.81 27.42 1.66
C ASP A 6 23.76 25.90 1.43
N PRO A 7 23.45 25.08 2.46
CA PRO A 7 23.43 23.63 2.32
C PRO A 7 22.45 23.16 1.26
N ASP A 8 21.36 23.88 1.03
CA ASP A 8 20.37 23.49 0.03
C ASP A 8 20.96 23.54 -1.39
N ARG A 9 21.68 24.62 -1.72
CA ARG A 9 22.37 24.76 -3.02
C ARG A 9 23.56 23.83 -3.17
N VAL A 10 24.32 23.62 -2.10
CA VAL A 10 25.53 22.78 -2.13
C VAL A 10 25.18 21.31 -2.28
N LEU A 11 24.18 20.85 -1.53
CA LEU A 11 23.70 19.47 -1.52
C LEU A 11 22.65 19.22 -2.62
N ASP A 12 22.21 20.30 -3.28
CA ASP A 12 21.25 20.34 -4.39
C ASP A 12 19.90 19.68 -4.00
N VAL A 13 19.40 19.91 -2.77
CA VAL A 13 18.25 19.18 -2.22
C VAL A 13 16.91 19.65 -2.82
N THR A 14 16.67 20.95 -2.88
CA THR A 14 15.45 21.48 -3.52
C THR A 14 15.50 21.38 -5.04
N GLY A 15 16.68 21.44 -5.67
CA GLY A 15 16.83 21.35 -7.12
C GLY A 15 16.03 22.42 -7.86
N GLN A 16 15.22 22.01 -8.85
CA GLN A 16 14.26 22.87 -9.54
C GLN A 16 12.86 22.85 -8.91
N ALA A 17 12.72 22.28 -7.71
CA ALA A 17 11.42 22.18 -7.06
C ALA A 17 10.84 23.57 -6.76
N TRP A 18 9.51 23.60 -6.74
CA TRP A 18 8.73 24.76 -6.34
C TRP A 18 9.01 25.10 -4.85
N PRO A 19 8.76 26.35 -4.42
CA PRO A 19 8.98 26.75 -3.02
C PRO A 19 8.33 25.79 -2.02
N GLY A 20 9.15 25.20 -1.15
CA GLY A 20 8.72 24.29 -0.08
C GLY A 20 8.63 22.81 -0.44
N GLY A 21 9.03 22.39 -1.64
CA GLY A 21 9.21 20.98 -2.00
C GLY A 21 10.68 20.57 -2.01
N ILE A 22 10.94 19.27 -1.87
CA ILE A 22 12.27 18.68 -2.09
C ILE A 22 12.23 17.77 -3.32
N GLN A 23 13.24 17.88 -4.19
CA GLN A 23 13.36 17.04 -5.37
C GLN A 23 14.24 15.83 -5.05
N CYS A 24 13.76 14.64 -5.38
CA CYS A 24 14.49 13.40 -5.15
C CYS A 24 15.93 13.49 -5.71
N ARG A 25 16.91 13.11 -4.89
CA ARG A 25 18.34 13.08 -5.30
C ARG A 25 18.77 11.77 -5.95
N GLY A 26 17.90 10.76 -5.94
CA GLY A 26 18.20 9.48 -6.58
C GLY A 26 18.42 9.62 -8.08
N GLN A 27 19.21 8.71 -8.65
CA GLN A 27 19.44 8.62 -10.08
C GLN A 27 18.70 7.42 -10.66
N ASN A 28 18.09 7.61 -11.82
CA ASN A 28 17.47 6.52 -12.57
C ASN A 28 18.53 5.68 -13.33
N SER A 29 18.10 4.64 -14.04
CA SER A 29 19.00 3.76 -14.81
C SER A 29 19.76 4.46 -15.94
N SER A 30 19.34 5.66 -16.35
CA SER A 30 20.03 6.50 -17.33
C SER A 30 21.04 7.46 -16.70
N GLY A 31 21.22 7.43 -15.37
CA GLY A 31 22.07 8.36 -14.63
C GLY A 31 21.46 9.75 -14.46
N ASN A 32 20.22 9.96 -14.90
CA ASN A 32 19.54 11.24 -14.74
C ASN A 32 18.94 11.33 -13.33
N ARG A 33 18.97 12.53 -12.75
CA ARG A 33 18.34 12.82 -11.47
C ARG A 33 16.84 12.54 -11.54
N CYS A 34 16.30 11.95 -10.49
CA CYS A 34 14.87 11.71 -10.34
C CYS A 34 14.11 13.04 -10.30
N GLU A 35 13.10 13.18 -11.15
CA GLU A 35 12.25 14.38 -11.23
C GLU A 35 11.10 14.36 -10.21
N TRP A 36 11.02 13.34 -9.35
CA TRP A 36 9.98 13.25 -8.32
C TRP A 36 10.16 14.34 -7.26
N ILE A 37 9.09 15.09 -6.99
CA ILE A 37 9.06 16.15 -5.97
C ILE A 37 8.16 15.69 -4.82
N LYS A 38 8.71 15.59 -3.61
CA LYS A 38 7.94 15.25 -2.40
C LYS A 38 7.07 16.44 -1.99
N ARG A 39 5.78 16.38 -2.30
CA ARG A 39 4.80 17.45 -1.96
C ARG A 39 3.36 16.96 -1.86
N GLY A 40 3.00 15.89 -2.56
CA GLY A 40 1.61 15.49 -2.79
C GLY A 40 1.00 14.63 -1.70
N HIS A 41 1.79 13.75 -1.08
CA HIS A 41 1.29 12.82 -0.06
C HIS A 41 1.59 13.32 1.36
N ALA A 42 0.70 13.00 2.32
CA ALA A 42 0.78 13.54 3.68
C ALA A 42 2.05 13.12 4.43
N ASP A 43 2.56 11.92 4.15
CA ASP A 43 3.82 11.38 4.63
C ASP A 43 5.03 12.03 3.93
N GLU A 44 4.97 12.21 2.61
CA GLU A 44 6.02 12.92 1.87
C GLU A 44 6.14 14.39 2.26
N ALA A 45 5.02 15.04 2.61
CA ALA A 45 5.02 16.41 3.09
C ALA A 45 5.72 16.52 4.46
N GLN A 46 5.67 15.47 5.28
CA GLN A 46 6.42 15.42 6.54
C GLN A 46 7.92 15.25 6.28
N ASP A 47 8.32 14.32 5.39
CA ASP A 47 9.71 14.16 4.98
C ASP A 47 10.31 15.47 4.43
N ALA A 48 9.54 16.20 3.60
CA ALA A 48 9.96 17.48 3.05
C ALA A 48 10.18 18.54 4.14
N ARG A 49 9.27 18.65 5.13
CA ARG A 49 9.44 19.54 6.28
C ARG A 49 10.68 19.18 7.10
N ASP A 50 10.87 17.89 7.36
CA ASP A 50 11.99 17.40 8.17
C ASP A 50 13.33 17.61 7.47
N ALA A 51 13.39 17.43 6.14
CA ALA A 51 14.56 17.74 5.34
C ALA A 51 14.91 19.23 5.38
N LEU A 52 13.92 20.11 5.20
CA LEU A 52 14.13 21.56 5.25
C LEU A 52 14.59 22.03 6.64
N ALA A 53 14.00 21.50 7.72
CA ALA A 53 14.43 21.80 9.10
C ALA A 53 15.89 21.36 9.36
N ARG A 54 16.30 20.22 8.80
CA ARG A 54 17.69 19.75 8.89
C ARG A 54 18.64 20.64 8.09
N LEU A 55 18.27 21.05 6.89
CA LEU A 55 19.05 22.00 6.09
C LEU A 55 19.23 23.33 6.85
N GLU A 56 18.19 23.85 7.50
CA GLU A 56 18.31 25.04 8.34
C GLU A 56 19.29 24.84 9.52
N THR A 57 19.25 23.67 10.15
CA THR A 57 20.18 23.32 11.23
C THR A 57 21.63 23.23 10.73
N LEU A 58 21.84 22.67 9.53
CA LEU A 58 23.14 22.59 8.89
C LEU A 58 23.68 23.99 8.56
N ALA A 59 22.83 24.87 8.03
CA ALA A 59 23.22 26.22 7.63
C ALA A 59 23.77 27.08 8.79
N ARG A 60 23.40 26.76 10.05
CA ARG A 60 23.88 27.44 11.27
C ARG A 60 25.30 27.03 11.71
N ARG A 61 25.86 25.97 11.13
CA ARG A 61 27.21 25.45 11.43
C ARG A 61 28.14 25.70 10.25
N PRO A 62 29.46 25.80 10.39
CA PRO A 62 30.36 25.80 9.23
C PRO A 62 30.33 24.43 8.51
N PRO A 63 30.66 24.35 7.20
CA PRO A 63 30.71 23.09 6.45
C PRO A 63 31.55 22.00 7.15
N SER A 64 32.66 22.40 7.77
CA SER A 64 33.58 21.50 8.50
C SER A 64 33.06 20.92 9.80
N ALA A 65 31.91 21.40 10.27
CA ALA A 65 31.22 20.84 11.44
C ALA A 65 30.03 19.94 11.05
N VAL A 66 29.81 19.71 9.75
CA VAL A 66 28.80 18.77 9.25
C VAL A 66 29.40 17.37 9.27
N THR A 67 28.76 16.45 9.99
CA THR A 67 29.25 15.08 10.15
C THR A 67 28.59 14.13 9.14
N ALA A 68 29.21 12.98 8.88
CA ALA A 68 28.59 11.90 8.09
C ALA A 68 27.22 11.48 8.64
N ALA A 69 27.07 11.45 9.98
CA ALA A 69 25.80 11.14 10.63
C ALA A 69 24.69 12.16 10.30
N ASP A 70 25.04 13.45 10.19
CA ASP A 70 24.10 14.48 9.74
C ASP A 70 23.61 14.22 8.32
N LEU A 71 24.53 13.84 7.42
CA LEU A 71 24.23 13.54 6.01
C LEU A 71 23.39 12.26 5.87
N HIS A 72 23.72 11.20 6.60
CA HIS A 72 22.93 9.96 6.63
C HIS A 72 21.51 10.17 7.17
N ALA A 73 21.32 11.12 8.09
CA ALA A 73 20.00 11.45 8.59
C ALA A 73 19.17 12.29 7.58
N LEU A 74 19.82 13.06 6.71
CA LEU A 74 19.18 13.88 5.67
C LEU A 74 18.87 13.09 4.39
N ALA A 75 19.77 12.21 3.97
CA ALA A 75 19.68 11.45 2.72
C ALA A 75 18.35 10.71 2.50
N PRO A 76 17.82 9.90 3.44
CA PRO A 76 16.57 9.18 3.22
C PRO A 76 15.36 10.12 3.07
N LEU A 77 15.39 11.30 3.69
CA LEU A 77 14.35 12.31 3.54
C LEU A 77 14.36 12.89 2.12
N CYS A 78 15.52 12.91 1.46
CA CYS A 78 15.70 13.42 0.09
C CYS A 78 15.50 12.37 -1.01
N LEU A 79 15.07 11.14 -0.66
CA LEU A 79 14.89 10.03 -1.59
C LEU A 79 13.43 9.56 -1.63
N CYS A 80 12.91 9.27 -2.82
CA CYS A 80 11.58 8.65 -2.93
C CYS A 80 11.62 7.22 -2.40
N ARG A 81 10.63 6.89 -1.55
CA ARG A 81 10.63 5.68 -0.71
C ARG A 81 10.69 4.39 -1.53
N ASP A 82 9.98 4.39 -2.66
CA ASP A 82 9.74 3.18 -3.45
C ASP A 82 10.90 2.78 -4.36
N TYR A 83 11.67 3.75 -4.85
CA TYR A 83 12.64 3.50 -5.92
C TYR A 83 14.10 3.76 -5.54
N HIS A 84 14.37 4.79 -4.73
CA HIS A 84 15.74 5.30 -4.57
C HIS A 84 16.29 5.21 -3.14
N MET A 85 15.54 4.70 -2.16
CA MET A 85 16.00 4.57 -0.77
C MET A 85 17.34 3.85 -0.60
N ARG A 86 17.64 2.88 -1.49
CA ARG A 86 18.91 2.13 -1.47
C ARG A 86 20.12 2.95 -1.91
N GLN A 87 19.92 4.14 -2.47
CA GLN A 87 20.99 5.04 -2.93
C GLN A 87 21.44 6.03 -1.84
N SER A 88 20.97 5.88 -0.60
CA SER A 88 21.30 6.79 0.51
C SER A 88 22.81 6.93 0.72
N ASP A 89 23.55 5.82 0.79
CA ASP A 89 24.99 5.86 1.05
C ASP A 89 25.77 6.47 -0.12
N THR A 90 25.32 6.24 -1.36
CA THR A 90 25.89 6.87 -2.55
C THR A 90 25.74 8.39 -2.52
N ILE A 91 24.55 8.88 -2.16
CA ILE A 91 24.29 10.33 -2.05
C ILE A 91 25.11 10.95 -0.92
N VAL A 92 25.27 10.28 0.22
CA VAL A 92 26.12 10.75 1.31
C VAL A 92 27.56 10.91 0.85
N ALA A 93 28.12 9.92 0.14
CA ALA A 93 29.47 10.00 -0.40
C ALA A 93 29.64 11.17 -1.39
N GLU A 94 28.66 11.42 -2.26
CA GLU A 94 28.66 12.59 -3.16
C GLU A 94 28.66 13.92 -2.39
N TRP A 95 27.87 14.01 -1.32
CA TRP A 95 27.79 15.19 -0.46
C TRP A 95 29.08 15.44 0.33
N GLU A 96 29.74 14.40 0.83
CA GLU A 96 31.04 14.52 1.50
C GLU A 96 32.10 15.11 0.55
N VAL A 97 32.12 14.66 -0.71
CA VAL A 97 33.00 15.23 -1.75
C VAL A 97 32.66 16.70 -2.00
N ALA A 98 31.37 17.06 -2.10
CA ALA A 98 30.95 18.45 -2.30
C ALA A 98 31.39 19.37 -1.14
N LEU A 99 31.28 18.89 0.11
CA LEU A 99 31.73 19.62 1.29
C LEU A 99 33.26 19.78 1.32
N ALA A 100 34.03 18.74 0.99
CA ALA A 100 35.49 18.82 0.89
C ALA A 100 35.96 19.82 -0.18
N VAL A 101 35.25 19.90 -1.32
CA VAL A 101 35.51 20.91 -2.37
C VAL A 101 35.22 22.33 -1.86
N LEU A 102 34.21 22.53 -1.00
CA LEU A 102 33.95 23.83 -0.38
C LEU A 102 35.00 24.23 0.63
N GLU A 103 35.46 23.29 1.46
CA GLU A 103 36.52 23.54 2.45
C GLU A 103 37.82 23.96 1.76
N SER A 104 38.24 23.23 0.73
CA SER A 104 39.46 23.57 -0.04
C SER A 104 39.38 24.89 -0.79
N ARG A 105 38.17 25.34 -1.19
CA ARG A 105 37.95 26.63 -1.85
C ARG A 105 37.87 27.80 -0.90
N THR A 106 37.68 27.56 0.40
CA THR A 106 37.70 28.63 1.38
C THR A 106 39.17 28.92 1.63
N PRO A 107 39.75 29.99 1.02
CA PRO A 107 41.15 30.29 1.28
C PRO A 107 41.24 30.48 2.79
N ALA A 108 42.24 29.86 3.43
CA ALA A 108 42.58 30.12 4.81
C ALA A 108 42.81 31.64 4.92
N ARG A 109 41.73 32.37 5.18
CA ARG A 109 41.70 33.81 5.16
C ARG A 109 42.32 34.19 6.48
N ASP A 110 43.63 34.32 6.46
CA ASP A 110 44.48 34.94 7.46
C ASP A 110 43.92 34.81 8.88
N ALA A 111 44.09 33.61 9.44
CA ALA A 111 44.44 33.56 10.85
C ALA A 111 45.82 34.22 10.93
N GLY A 112 45.80 35.55 11.14
CA GLY A 112 46.91 36.47 11.20
C GLY A 112 48.28 35.91 10.85
N SER A 113 48.86 36.42 9.75
CA SER A 113 50.27 36.80 9.81
C SER A 113 50.52 37.40 11.19
N PRO A 114 51.34 36.75 12.04
CA PRO A 114 51.98 37.48 13.11
C PRO A 114 52.69 38.65 12.43
N GLU A 115 52.56 39.84 12.98
CA GLU A 115 53.53 40.88 12.69
C GLU A 115 54.91 40.24 12.84
N GLU A 116 55.60 40.13 11.71
CA GLU A 116 57.04 39.93 11.67
C GLU A 116 57.65 41.18 12.30
N ASP A 117 57.76 41.18 13.63
CA ASP A 117 58.87 41.80 14.34
C ASP A 117 60.13 41.01 13.98
N GLU A 118 60.52 41.10 12.70
CA GLU A 118 61.88 40.83 12.29
C GLU A 118 62.73 42.06 12.66
N ASN A 119 63.82 41.74 13.35
CA ASN A 119 65.11 42.41 13.21
C ASN A 119 65.44 43.56 14.17
N ASP A 120 65.70 43.21 15.44
CA ASP A 120 66.87 43.78 16.13
C ASP A 120 67.81 42.66 16.63
N SER A 121 68.73 42.31 15.73
CA SER A 121 70.14 41.99 15.99
C SER A 121 70.49 41.89 17.48
N GLY A 122 70.74 40.69 18.03
CA GLY A 122 71.97 39.98 17.71
C GLY A 122 73.21 40.74 18.20
N TYR A 123 73.64 40.46 19.43
CA TYR A 123 75.04 40.21 19.87
C TYR A 123 75.13 40.38 21.39
N GLY A 124 75.19 39.26 22.11
CA GLY A 124 75.35 39.27 23.56
C GLY A 124 75.71 37.93 24.18
N SER A 125 76.31 37.00 23.43
CA SER A 125 77.00 35.86 24.02
C SER A 125 78.31 36.35 24.64
N LEU A 126 78.31 36.62 25.94
CA LEU A 126 79.55 36.70 26.71
C LEU A 126 79.96 35.29 27.15
N PRO A 127 81.17 34.82 26.78
CA PRO A 127 81.72 33.61 27.33
C PRO A 127 82.19 33.84 28.76
N SER A 128 81.98 32.82 29.59
CA SER A 128 82.66 32.57 30.86
C SER A 128 84.14 32.94 30.82
N SER A 129 84.52 33.99 31.55
CA SER A 129 85.93 34.23 31.90
C SER A 129 86.26 33.47 33.18
N SER A 130 86.71 32.25 33.02
CA SER A 130 87.54 31.54 33.98
C SER A 130 88.87 32.28 34.14
N SER A 131 89.06 32.99 35.26
CA SER A 131 90.37 33.46 35.71
C SER A 131 90.84 32.62 36.89
N PRO A 132 91.90 31.80 36.74
CA PRO A 132 92.68 31.31 37.85
C PRO A 132 93.81 32.29 38.21
N SER A 133 94.14 32.31 39.50
CA SER A 133 95.29 32.87 40.22
C SER A 133 96.68 32.72 39.52
N PRO A 134 97.81 33.02 40.18
CA PRO A 134 98.29 34.24 40.83
C PRO A 134 99.70 34.63 40.32
N SER A 135 99.95 35.87 39.92
CA SER A 135 101.31 36.31 39.54
C SER A 135 102.06 36.89 40.75
N LYS A 136 102.76 36.02 41.46
CA LYS A 136 103.90 36.39 42.31
C LYS A 136 104.92 37.15 41.44
N LYS A 137 105.09 38.45 41.66
CA LYS A 137 106.35 39.15 41.31
C LYS A 137 107.02 39.58 42.61
N GLU A 138 107.87 38.68 43.10
CA GLU A 138 109.01 39.00 43.93
C GLU A 138 109.79 40.16 43.28
N VAL A 139 109.86 41.31 43.93
CA VAL A 139 110.96 42.26 43.72
C VAL A 139 111.81 42.20 44.99
N LYS A 140 112.74 41.25 44.95
CA LYS A 140 113.85 41.08 45.88
C LYS A 140 114.92 42.11 45.51
N ARG A 141 115.27 42.95 46.48
CA ARG A 141 116.63 43.13 47.00
C ARG A 141 117.77 43.27 45.96
N ALA A 142 118.33 44.47 45.88
CA ALA A 142 119.77 44.67 45.69
C ALA A 142 120.25 45.85 46.55
N LEU A 143 120.78 45.51 47.72
CA LEU A 143 121.75 46.30 48.46
C LEU A 143 123.09 46.17 47.71
N GLY A 144 123.82 47.26 47.54
CA GLY A 144 125.14 47.28 46.91
C GLY A 144 125.90 48.58 47.30
N PRO A 145 127.02 48.51 48.04
CA PRO A 145 127.66 49.65 48.73
C PRO A 145 128.97 50.11 48.06
N SER A 146 129.66 51.06 48.71
CA SER A 146 131.02 51.58 48.40
C SER A 146 131.08 52.64 47.28
N GLY A 147 131.86 53.71 47.35
CA GLY A 147 132.86 54.13 48.33
C GLY A 147 133.66 55.34 47.78
N VAL A 148 134.08 56.21 48.69
CA VAL A 148 135.37 56.92 48.79
C VAL A 148 135.94 57.69 47.57
N LEU A 149 136.23 58.99 47.80
CA LEU A 149 137.49 59.76 47.54
C LEU A 149 137.15 61.21 47.14
N ARG A 150 137.40 62.23 47.99
CA ARG A 150 138.69 62.93 48.24
C ARG A 150 138.89 64.10 47.25
N GLY A 151 139.06 65.32 47.78
CA GLY A 151 139.60 66.46 47.03
C GLY A 151 139.00 67.81 47.47
N PRO A 152 139.80 68.75 48.00
CA PRO A 152 139.33 69.97 48.65
C PRO A 152 139.26 71.16 47.67
N GLU A 153 138.89 72.33 48.19
CA GLU A 153 138.95 73.66 47.55
C GLU A 153 137.73 73.98 46.66
N ASP A 154 136.75 74.67 47.25
CA ASP A 154 136.49 76.07 46.90
C ASP A 154 135.28 76.59 47.69
N GLU A 155 135.54 77.56 48.56
CA GLU A 155 134.60 78.21 49.49
C GLU A 155 133.51 79.06 48.77
N GLY A 156 133.24 78.80 47.49
CA GLY A 156 132.15 79.36 46.69
C GLY A 156 130.99 78.40 46.39
N LEU A 157 131.14 77.09 46.65
CA LEU A 157 130.17 76.02 46.33
C LEU A 157 129.17 75.70 47.45
N THR A 158 129.30 76.33 48.62
CA THR A 158 128.34 76.18 49.72
C THR A 158 126.99 76.81 49.39
N ALA A 159 126.97 77.92 48.63
CA ALA A 159 125.73 78.60 48.24
C ALA A 159 124.94 77.84 47.16
N ALA A 160 125.61 77.25 46.16
CA ALA A 160 124.93 76.50 45.09
C ALA A 160 124.39 75.14 45.57
N ARG A 161 125.15 74.42 46.43
CA ARG A 161 124.65 73.22 47.10
C ARG A 161 123.58 73.54 48.15
N LEU A 162 123.64 74.71 48.79
CA LEU A 162 122.52 75.19 49.60
C LEU A 162 121.30 75.46 48.72
N ALA A 163 121.43 76.17 47.61
CA ALA A 163 120.30 76.47 46.71
C ALA A 163 119.69 75.20 46.10
N GLU A 164 120.52 74.21 45.76
CA GLU A 164 120.06 72.90 45.28
C GLU A 164 119.39 72.09 46.39
N THR A 165 119.94 72.08 47.61
CA THR A 165 119.29 71.41 48.76
C THR A 165 118.01 72.15 49.17
N GLU A 166 117.94 73.48 49.06
CA GLU A 166 116.73 74.29 49.26
C GLU A 166 115.68 74.04 48.18
N ALA A 167 116.07 73.91 46.92
CA ALA A 167 115.17 73.55 45.82
C ALA A 167 114.65 72.11 45.96
N GLN A 168 115.51 71.16 46.35
CA GLN A 168 115.11 69.79 46.69
C GLN A 168 114.18 69.76 47.90
N LEU A 169 114.45 70.56 48.93
CA LEU A 169 113.55 70.72 50.08
C LEU A 169 112.22 71.38 49.68
N GLY A 170 112.24 72.33 48.73
CA GLY A 170 111.05 72.92 48.13
C GLY A 170 110.20 71.88 47.39
N GLN A 171 110.82 71.10 46.49
CA GLN A 171 110.16 70.00 45.78
C GLN A 171 109.62 68.94 46.76
N MET A 172 110.36 68.60 47.81
CA MET A 172 109.89 67.70 48.86
C MET A 172 108.70 68.29 49.62
N ARG A 173 108.70 69.58 49.93
CA ARG A 173 107.55 70.25 50.56
C ARG A 173 106.33 70.22 49.66
N ASP A 174 106.49 70.53 48.37
CA ASP A 174 105.39 70.50 47.40
C ASP A 174 104.84 69.08 47.21
N LEU A 175 105.72 68.08 47.14
CA LEU A 175 105.33 66.67 47.09
C LEU A 175 104.55 66.26 48.35
N VAL A 176 104.99 66.69 49.54
CA VAL A 176 104.27 66.43 50.79
C VAL A 176 102.89 67.09 50.79
N VAL A 177 102.76 68.29 50.25
CA VAL A 177 101.46 68.96 50.10
C VAL A 177 100.56 68.21 49.10
N ALA A 178 101.09 67.79 47.96
CA ALA A 178 100.36 66.99 46.98
C ALA A 178 99.89 65.64 47.57
N LEU A 179 100.79 64.90 48.21
CA LEU A 179 100.48 63.63 48.89
C LEU A 179 99.43 63.81 49.99
N ARG A 180 99.40 64.94 50.70
CA ARG A 180 98.35 65.25 51.67
C ARG A 180 97.00 65.49 51.01
N ARG A 181 96.95 66.17 49.85
CA ARG A 181 95.72 66.36 49.08
C ARG A 181 95.21 65.02 48.55
N ASP A 182 96.08 64.21 47.96
CA ASP A 182 95.72 62.89 47.44
C ASP A 182 95.23 61.97 48.56
N LYS A 183 95.90 61.99 49.72
CA LYS A 183 95.41 61.27 50.89
C LYS A 183 94.01 61.72 51.32
N ALA A 184 93.76 63.03 51.37
CA ALA A 184 92.44 63.55 51.74
C ALA A 184 91.35 63.18 50.70
N ALA A 185 91.69 63.19 49.42
CA ALA A 185 90.80 62.72 48.35
C ALA A 185 90.50 61.22 48.49
N LEU A 186 91.53 60.39 48.68
CA LEU A 186 91.37 58.95 48.93
C LEU A 186 90.58 58.64 50.20
N ASP A 187 90.76 59.42 51.27
CA ASP A 187 89.98 59.28 52.49
C ASP A 187 88.50 59.63 52.22
N THR A 188 88.21 60.65 51.41
CA THR A 188 86.85 61.02 50.99
C THR A 188 86.22 59.92 50.13
N ASP A 189 86.95 59.41 49.12
CA ASP A 189 86.50 58.31 48.27
C ASP A 189 86.27 57.04 49.09
N ARG A 190 87.13 56.76 50.08
CA ARG A 190 86.98 55.63 50.99
C ARG A 190 85.68 55.75 51.81
N GLU A 191 85.36 56.92 52.34
CA GLU A 191 84.09 57.14 53.04
C GLU A 191 82.88 57.03 52.09
N GLY A 192 82.98 57.55 50.86
CA GLY A 192 81.96 57.38 49.83
C GLY A 192 81.70 55.91 49.48
N LEU A 193 82.76 55.12 49.31
CA LEU A 193 82.65 53.68 49.07
C LEU A 193 82.07 52.93 50.26
N LYS A 194 82.40 53.31 51.50
CA LYS A 194 81.77 52.72 52.69
C LYS A 194 80.26 52.95 52.72
N LEU A 195 79.80 54.16 52.37
CA LEU A 195 78.38 54.47 52.27
C LEU A 195 77.70 53.62 51.19
N LEU A 196 78.30 53.53 49.99
CA LEU A 196 77.76 52.70 48.91
C LEU A 196 77.71 51.20 49.27
N VAL A 197 78.72 50.68 49.96
CA VAL A 197 78.72 49.29 50.45
C VAL A 197 77.62 49.09 51.48
N SER A 198 77.43 50.02 52.41
CA SER A 198 76.35 49.99 53.40
C SER A 198 74.97 50.05 52.75
N ASP A 199 74.76 50.93 51.78
CA ASP A 199 73.50 51.07 51.03
C ASP A 199 73.21 49.80 50.21
N ASN A 200 74.21 49.24 49.55
CA ASN A 200 74.06 47.99 48.81
C ASN A 200 73.78 46.80 49.75
N ALA A 201 74.40 46.76 50.94
CA ALA A 201 74.10 45.74 51.94
C ALA A 201 72.63 45.84 52.40
N ALA A 202 72.15 47.03 52.73
CA ALA A 202 70.75 47.25 53.13
C ALA A 202 69.76 46.91 52.00
N ARG A 203 70.08 47.26 50.75
CA ARG A 203 69.28 46.87 49.57
C ARG A 203 69.26 45.36 49.37
N SER A 204 70.41 44.71 49.52
CA SER A 204 70.53 43.24 49.41
C SER A 204 69.69 42.55 50.49
N GLU A 205 69.74 43.02 51.73
CA GLU A 205 68.93 42.49 52.84
C GLU A 205 67.43 42.65 52.57
N THR A 206 67.01 43.83 52.09
CA THR A 206 65.61 44.09 51.71
C THR A 206 65.14 43.16 50.58
N LEU A 207 65.97 42.92 49.56
CA LEU A 207 65.64 42.00 48.47
C LEU A 207 65.59 40.55 48.94
N GLN A 208 66.49 40.13 49.82
CA GLN A 208 66.45 38.80 50.43
C GLN A 208 65.18 38.59 51.25
N GLN A 209 64.76 39.60 52.01
CA GLN A 209 63.50 39.56 52.75
C GLN A 209 62.30 39.43 51.80
N ARG A 210 62.23 40.26 50.75
CA ARG A 210 61.13 40.18 49.75
C ARG A 210 61.09 38.85 49.02
N LEU A 211 62.26 38.26 48.72
CA LEU A 211 62.35 36.93 48.12
C LEU A 211 61.81 35.87 49.09
N ALA A 212 62.20 35.93 50.37
CA ALA A 212 61.70 35.00 51.38
C ALA A 212 60.18 35.11 51.58
N GLU A 213 59.63 36.33 51.61
CA GLU A 213 58.18 36.58 51.68
C GLU A 213 57.45 36.04 50.45
N SER A 214 58.00 36.26 49.25
CA SER A 214 57.42 35.76 48.01
C SER A 214 57.45 34.23 47.93
N VAL A 215 58.51 33.58 48.40
CA VAL A 215 58.61 32.12 48.46
C VAL A 215 57.58 31.57 49.46
N ALA A 216 57.48 32.15 50.65
CA ALA A 216 56.50 31.74 51.65
C ALA A 216 55.05 31.90 51.17
N GLU A 217 54.75 32.95 50.40
CA GLU A 217 53.42 33.10 49.80
C GLU A 217 53.17 32.10 48.67
N GLY A 218 54.19 31.82 47.85
CA GLY A 218 54.13 30.75 46.85
C GLY A 218 53.81 29.38 47.46
N ASP A 219 54.47 29.03 48.57
CA ASP A 219 54.24 27.77 49.29
C ASP A 219 52.82 27.67 49.86
N LYS A 220 52.26 28.78 50.38
CA LYS A 220 50.86 28.82 50.85
C LYS A 220 49.88 28.60 49.71
N VAL A 221 50.08 29.26 48.57
CA VAL A 221 49.22 29.10 47.39
C VAL A 221 49.28 27.67 46.86
N LEU A 222 50.47 27.06 46.81
CA LEU A 222 50.64 25.66 46.42
C LEU A 222 49.89 24.72 47.39
N ALA A 223 50.04 24.92 48.70
CA ALA A 223 49.33 24.12 49.69
C ALA A 223 47.80 24.23 49.58
N GLU A 224 47.26 25.42 49.31
CA GLU A 224 45.84 25.64 49.08
C GLU A 224 45.37 24.95 47.79
N ARG A 225 46.14 25.05 46.69
CA ARG A 225 45.82 24.35 45.44
C ARG A 225 45.84 22.84 45.61
N ASP A 226 46.79 22.29 46.38
CA ASP A 226 46.84 20.86 46.70
C ASP A 226 45.65 20.40 47.55
N SER A 227 45.18 21.25 48.48
CA SER A 227 43.95 21.00 49.24
C SER A 227 42.71 20.94 48.31
N GLN A 228 42.59 21.90 47.40
CA GLN A 228 41.51 21.95 46.41
C GLN A 228 41.55 20.76 45.46
N LEU A 229 42.74 20.39 44.96
CA LEU A 229 42.92 19.21 44.10
C LEU A 229 42.54 17.92 44.81
N ARG A 230 42.89 17.75 46.09
CA ARG A 230 42.44 16.58 46.88
C ARG A 230 40.92 16.53 47.03
N THR A 231 40.29 17.67 47.25
CA THR A 231 38.82 17.77 47.38
C THR A 231 38.12 17.43 46.07
N LEU A 232 38.62 17.96 44.94
CA LEU A 232 38.08 17.66 43.61
C LEU A 232 38.28 16.19 43.24
N LYS A 233 39.48 15.62 43.50
CA LYS A 233 39.73 14.19 43.28
C LYS A 233 38.77 13.31 44.06
N LYS A 234 38.47 13.66 45.32
CA LYS A 234 37.48 12.94 46.13
C LYS A 234 36.09 13.02 45.48
N ARG A 235 35.64 14.22 45.07
CA ARG A 235 34.33 14.39 44.41
C ARG A 235 34.20 13.62 43.11
N VAL A 236 35.29 13.55 42.31
CA VAL A 236 35.33 12.74 41.09
C VAL A 236 35.19 11.25 41.43
N ALA A 237 35.94 10.76 42.42
CA ALA A 237 35.84 9.36 42.85
C ALA A 237 34.43 9.00 43.37
N ASP A 238 33.81 9.89 44.15
CA ASP A 238 32.43 9.70 44.65
C ASP A 238 31.41 9.68 43.49
N ALA A 239 31.58 10.54 42.48
CA ALA A 239 30.75 10.56 41.29
C ALA A 239 30.93 9.32 40.41
N GLU A 240 32.17 8.85 40.22
CA GLU A 240 32.47 7.60 39.51
C GLU A 240 31.86 6.38 40.20
N ALA A 241 31.86 6.34 41.53
CA ALA A 241 31.19 5.30 42.30
C ALA A 241 29.67 5.35 42.09
N GLY A 242 29.06 6.54 42.14
CA GLY A 242 27.63 6.73 41.88
C GLY A 242 27.21 6.32 40.47
N LEU A 243 28.02 6.61 39.45
CA LEU A 243 27.77 6.16 38.07
C LEU A 243 27.82 4.64 37.95
N LYS A 244 28.82 3.99 38.57
CA LYS A 244 28.92 2.52 38.58
C LYS A 244 27.72 1.85 39.25
N ASP A 245 27.14 2.46 40.28
CA ASP A 245 25.94 1.93 40.91
C ASP A 245 24.70 2.14 40.04
N LYS A 246 24.59 3.28 39.35
CA LYS A 246 23.52 3.51 38.35
C LYS A 246 23.61 2.58 37.15
N ASP A 247 24.80 2.24 36.69
CA ASP A 247 24.99 1.25 35.62
C ASP A 247 24.49 -0.14 36.05
N LYS A 248 24.74 -0.54 37.31
CA LYS A 248 24.20 -1.80 37.86
C LYS A 248 22.67 -1.78 37.96
N GLU A 249 22.09 -0.65 38.38
CA GLU A 249 20.63 -0.47 38.42
C GLU A 249 20.03 -0.58 37.01
N LEU A 250 20.64 0.08 36.02
CA LEU A 250 20.20 0.02 34.63
C LEU A 250 20.27 -1.41 34.08
N GLU A 251 21.38 -2.11 34.33
CA GLU A 251 21.56 -3.52 33.94
C GLU A 251 20.51 -4.44 34.60
N ALA A 252 20.13 -4.17 35.84
CA ALA A 252 19.06 -4.91 36.53
C ALA A 252 17.69 -4.65 35.88
N VAL A 253 17.33 -3.40 35.60
CA VAL A 253 16.08 -3.04 34.92
C VAL A 253 16.03 -3.64 33.51
N MET A 254 17.14 -3.62 32.76
CA MET A 254 17.20 -4.23 31.43
C MET A 254 16.96 -5.74 31.47
N LYS A 255 17.49 -6.44 32.50
CA LYS A 255 17.22 -7.87 32.71
C LYS A 255 15.75 -8.13 33.04
N GLU A 256 15.15 -7.34 33.93
CA GLU A 256 13.73 -7.46 34.27
C GLU A 256 12.83 -7.20 33.06
N LEU A 257 13.13 -6.17 32.27
CA LEU A 257 12.42 -5.85 31.03
C LEU A 257 12.52 -7.00 30.02
N SER A 258 13.71 -7.57 29.83
CA SER A 258 13.93 -8.73 28.95
C SER A 258 13.07 -9.93 29.37
N VAL A 259 13.04 -10.26 30.67
CA VAL A 259 12.19 -11.34 31.20
C VAL A 259 10.70 -11.04 30.97
N CYS A 260 10.27 -9.80 31.21
CA CYS A 260 8.88 -9.37 31.00
C CYS A 260 8.47 -9.48 29.52
N VAL A 261 9.30 -8.98 28.60
CA VAL A 261 9.06 -9.05 27.16
C VAL A 261 8.98 -10.50 26.69
N MET A 262 9.89 -11.37 27.14
CA MET A 262 9.86 -12.79 26.77
C MET A 262 8.61 -13.51 27.30
N ARG A 263 8.17 -13.19 28.52
CA ARG A 263 6.92 -13.73 29.09
C ARG A 263 5.71 -13.27 28.27
N ASN A 264 5.58 -11.97 28.04
CA ASN A 264 4.46 -11.41 27.27
C ASN A 264 4.44 -11.96 25.83
N HIS A 265 5.61 -12.08 25.19
CA HIS A 265 5.71 -12.68 23.86
C HIS A 265 5.23 -14.14 23.84
N LYS A 266 5.61 -14.93 24.85
CA LYS A 266 5.14 -16.32 25.00
C LYS A 266 3.64 -16.40 25.20
N GLU A 267 3.06 -15.55 26.06
CA GLU A 267 1.62 -15.49 26.32
C GLU A 267 0.83 -15.08 25.08
N VAL A 268 1.26 -14.03 24.38
CA VAL A 268 0.64 -13.58 23.13
C VAL A 268 0.72 -14.66 22.06
N THR A 269 1.87 -15.32 21.92
CA THR A 269 2.05 -16.42 20.95
C THR A 269 1.10 -17.58 21.24
N ALA A 270 0.93 -17.96 22.51
CA ALA A 270 -0.01 -19.01 22.90
C ALA A 270 -1.46 -18.63 22.56
N VAL A 271 -1.89 -17.41 22.89
CA VAL A 271 -3.25 -16.92 22.58
C VAL A 271 -3.50 -16.89 21.07
N VAL A 272 -2.52 -16.47 20.26
CA VAL A 272 -2.63 -16.45 18.80
C VAL A 272 -2.75 -17.88 18.25
N GLN A 273 -1.93 -18.82 18.73
CA GLN A 273 -1.99 -20.23 18.31
C GLN A 273 -3.33 -20.88 18.66
N ASP A 274 -3.85 -20.62 19.87
CA ASP A 274 -5.17 -21.10 20.29
C ASP A 274 -6.27 -20.54 19.39
N LYS A 275 -6.23 -19.23 19.08
CA LYS A 275 -7.22 -18.60 18.21
C LYS A 275 -7.16 -19.11 16.76
N GLU A 276 -5.96 -19.35 16.25
CA GLU A 276 -5.78 -19.99 14.95
C GLU A 276 -6.36 -21.41 14.92
N ALA A 277 -6.19 -22.18 15.99
CA ALA A 277 -6.79 -23.51 16.12
C ALA A 277 -8.33 -23.44 16.15
N GLU A 278 -8.91 -22.52 16.92
CA GLU A 278 -10.36 -22.30 16.96
C GLU A 278 -10.93 -21.91 15.59
N LEU A 279 -10.28 -20.98 14.88
CA LEU A 279 -10.70 -20.54 13.55
C LEU A 279 -10.59 -21.66 12.52
N ARG A 280 -9.53 -22.47 12.59
CA ARG A 280 -9.35 -23.64 11.74
C ARG A 280 -10.45 -24.67 11.97
N GLU A 281 -10.80 -24.95 13.22
CA GLU A 281 -11.90 -25.87 13.55
C GLU A 281 -13.26 -25.31 13.11
N ALA A 282 -13.50 -24.01 13.32
CA ALA A 282 -14.70 -23.33 12.82
C ALA A 282 -14.83 -23.42 11.30
N GLY A 283 -13.73 -23.21 10.57
CA GLY A 283 -13.67 -23.39 9.12
C GLY A 283 -14.00 -24.83 8.69
N LEU A 284 -13.48 -25.85 9.39
CA LEU A 284 -13.81 -27.25 9.12
C LEU A 284 -15.27 -27.60 9.46
N ARG A 285 -15.84 -27.02 10.51
CA ARG A 285 -17.28 -27.17 10.84
C ARG A 285 -18.14 -26.57 9.74
N GLU A 286 -17.80 -25.39 9.26
CA GLU A 286 -18.53 -24.71 8.20
C GLU A 286 -18.42 -25.44 6.85
N ALA A 287 -17.22 -25.93 6.50
CA ALA A 287 -17.01 -26.76 5.30
C ALA A 287 -17.87 -28.04 5.33
N ARG A 288 -17.98 -28.71 6.48
CA ARG A 288 -18.89 -29.85 6.66
C ARG A 288 -20.36 -29.48 6.48
N ARG A 289 -20.78 -28.33 7.00
CA ARG A 289 -22.15 -27.82 6.83
C ARG A 289 -22.47 -27.54 5.36
N ILE A 290 -21.56 -26.92 4.63
CA ILE A 290 -21.68 -26.68 3.19
C ILE A 290 -21.78 -28.01 2.44
N GLY A 291 -20.87 -28.96 2.73
CA GLY A 291 -20.91 -30.29 2.11
C GLY A 291 -22.22 -31.05 2.32
N MET A 292 -22.84 -30.94 3.51
CA MET A 292 -24.18 -31.52 3.74
C MET A 292 -25.27 -30.87 2.88
N LYS A 293 -25.23 -29.54 2.73
CA LYS A 293 -26.17 -28.81 1.87
C LYS A 293 -25.97 -29.12 0.40
N ASP A 294 -24.74 -29.31 -0.05
CA ASP A 294 -24.45 -29.69 -1.44
C ASP A 294 -25.02 -31.08 -1.75
N MET A 295 -24.90 -32.03 -0.82
CA MET A 295 -25.55 -33.35 -0.95
C MET A 295 -27.08 -33.25 -0.98
N GLU A 296 -27.70 -32.39 -0.16
CA GLU A 296 -29.14 -32.14 -0.17
C GLU A 296 -29.59 -31.53 -1.50
N ILE A 297 -28.87 -30.52 -2.00
CA ILE A 297 -29.13 -29.89 -3.31
C ILE A 297 -29.02 -30.93 -4.43
N GLN A 298 -28.01 -31.81 -4.38
CA GLN A 298 -27.86 -32.87 -5.38
C GLN A 298 -29.02 -33.87 -5.33
N SER A 299 -29.42 -34.32 -4.14
CA SER A 299 -30.59 -35.18 -3.96
C SER A 299 -31.87 -34.55 -4.52
N LEU A 300 -32.11 -33.26 -4.22
CA LEU A 300 -33.27 -32.52 -4.75
C LEU A 300 -33.22 -32.38 -6.27
N ARG A 301 -32.04 -32.20 -6.86
CA ARG A 301 -31.87 -32.15 -8.33
C ARG A 301 -32.20 -33.49 -8.97
N GLU A 302 -31.77 -34.60 -8.36
CA GLU A 302 -32.07 -35.96 -8.83
C GLU A 302 -33.57 -36.26 -8.73
N GLN A 303 -34.23 -35.89 -7.63
CA GLN A 303 -35.68 -36.00 -7.47
C GLN A 303 -36.43 -35.20 -8.55
N LEU A 304 -36.07 -33.93 -8.75
CA LEU A 304 -36.70 -33.09 -9.77
C LEU A 304 -36.48 -33.65 -11.18
N ALA A 305 -35.32 -34.24 -11.46
CA ALA A 305 -35.04 -34.90 -12.74
C ALA A 305 -35.93 -36.14 -12.93
N ALA A 306 -36.12 -36.95 -11.89
CA ALA A 306 -37.02 -38.10 -11.93
C ALA A 306 -38.49 -37.70 -12.13
N GLU A 307 -38.98 -36.67 -11.43
CA GLU A 307 -40.33 -36.14 -11.61
C GLU A 307 -40.55 -35.61 -13.03
N ARG A 308 -39.57 -34.89 -13.59
CA ARG A 308 -39.63 -34.41 -14.98
C ARG A 308 -39.67 -35.57 -15.98
N ALA A 309 -38.90 -36.63 -15.75
CA ALA A 309 -38.93 -37.82 -16.59
C ALA A 309 -40.31 -38.52 -16.53
N GLN A 310 -40.90 -38.62 -15.34
CA GLN A 310 -42.25 -39.16 -15.16
C GLN A 310 -43.31 -38.32 -15.87
N HIS A 311 -43.28 -36.99 -15.72
CA HIS A 311 -44.21 -36.12 -16.44
C HIS A 311 -44.03 -36.23 -17.96
N ALA A 312 -42.80 -36.41 -18.45
CA ALA A 312 -42.56 -36.61 -19.88
C ALA A 312 -43.16 -37.93 -20.39
N THR A 313 -43.10 -39.02 -19.61
CA THR A 313 -43.78 -40.29 -19.97
C THR A 313 -45.29 -40.14 -19.95
N ASP A 314 -45.84 -39.49 -18.92
CA ASP A 314 -47.30 -39.28 -18.80
C ASP A 314 -47.85 -38.44 -19.96
N ILE A 315 -47.12 -37.41 -20.40
CA ILE A 315 -47.47 -36.59 -21.57
C ILE A 315 -47.45 -37.45 -22.84
N ASN A 316 -46.41 -38.25 -23.06
CA ASN A 316 -46.33 -39.14 -24.22
C ASN A 316 -47.47 -40.17 -24.23
N ASP A 317 -47.79 -40.76 -23.09
CA ASP A 317 -48.92 -41.70 -22.96
C ASP A 317 -50.24 -41.01 -23.32
N LYS A 318 -50.48 -39.79 -22.81
CA LYS A 318 -51.67 -39.00 -23.17
C LYS A 318 -51.71 -38.63 -24.65
N ASP A 319 -50.58 -38.30 -25.26
CA ASP A 319 -50.49 -38.05 -26.70
C ASP A 319 -50.84 -39.30 -27.52
N THR A 320 -50.35 -40.49 -27.10
CA THR A 320 -50.72 -41.75 -27.77
C THR A 320 -52.20 -42.08 -27.61
N GLU A 321 -52.80 -41.85 -26.43
CA GLU A 321 -54.25 -41.98 -26.21
C GLU A 321 -55.05 -41.03 -27.10
N MET A 322 -54.63 -39.76 -27.21
CA MET A 322 -55.27 -38.77 -28.07
C MET A 322 -55.16 -39.15 -29.55
N GLN A 323 -54.01 -39.65 -30.01
CA GLN A 323 -53.84 -40.13 -31.39
C GLN A 323 -54.71 -41.36 -31.67
N ALA A 324 -54.83 -42.28 -30.71
CA ALA A 324 -55.72 -43.44 -30.83
C ALA A 324 -57.19 -43.02 -30.89
N MET A 325 -57.62 -42.09 -30.03
CA MET A 325 -58.97 -41.51 -30.07
C MET A 325 -59.23 -40.75 -31.38
N GLY A 326 -58.27 -39.96 -31.85
CA GLY A 326 -58.34 -39.27 -33.14
C GLY A 326 -58.48 -40.23 -34.32
N SER A 327 -57.73 -41.33 -34.32
CA SER A 327 -57.82 -42.38 -35.34
C SER A 327 -59.17 -43.10 -35.31
N LYS A 328 -59.70 -43.40 -34.11
CA LYS A 328 -61.06 -43.97 -33.94
C LYS A 328 -62.13 -43.00 -34.46
N SER A 329 -62.06 -41.72 -34.08
CA SER A 329 -62.98 -40.68 -34.54
C SER A 329 -62.95 -40.54 -36.06
N LYS A 330 -61.75 -40.53 -36.67
CA LYS A 330 -61.59 -40.52 -38.13
C LYS A 330 -62.23 -41.74 -38.80
N CYS A 331 -62.01 -42.94 -38.26
CA CYS A 331 -62.63 -44.17 -38.78
C CYS A 331 -64.16 -44.13 -38.70
N LEU A 332 -64.72 -43.64 -37.59
CA LEU A 332 -66.17 -43.45 -37.43
C LEU A 332 -66.72 -42.42 -38.42
N LEU A 333 -66.01 -41.31 -38.64
CA LEU A 333 -66.38 -40.31 -39.65
C LEU A 333 -66.34 -40.91 -41.06
N ASP A 334 -65.33 -41.70 -41.41
CA ASP A 334 -65.22 -42.38 -42.70
C ASP A 334 -66.30 -43.48 -42.86
N GLN A 335 -66.68 -44.15 -41.78
CA GLN A 335 -67.82 -45.08 -41.77
C GLN A 335 -69.14 -44.35 -41.99
N ALA A 336 -69.39 -43.25 -41.28
CA ALA A 336 -70.58 -42.42 -41.44
C ALA A 336 -70.66 -41.86 -42.87
N ARG A 337 -69.55 -41.38 -43.45
CA ARG A 337 -69.47 -40.94 -44.85
C ARG A 337 -69.85 -42.05 -45.83
N ARG A 338 -69.36 -43.27 -45.62
CA ARG A 338 -69.74 -44.44 -46.46
C ARG A 338 -71.22 -44.78 -46.33
N GLN A 339 -71.77 -44.75 -45.12
CA GLN A 339 -73.21 -44.97 -44.90
C GLN A 339 -74.07 -43.90 -45.58
N ILE A 340 -73.65 -42.63 -45.52
CA ILE A 340 -74.31 -41.53 -46.23
C ILE A 340 -74.26 -41.78 -47.75
N GLN A 341 -73.10 -42.11 -48.30
CA GLN A 341 -72.97 -42.41 -49.74
C GLN A 341 -73.82 -43.61 -50.18
N GLN A 342 -73.91 -44.65 -49.35
CA GLN A 342 -74.78 -45.80 -49.59
C GLN A 342 -76.26 -45.40 -49.54
N ALA A 343 -76.67 -44.64 -48.52
CA ALA A 343 -78.05 -44.14 -48.43
C ALA A 343 -78.39 -43.25 -49.64
N GLU A 344 -77.47 -42.41 -50.09
CA GLU A 344 -77.63 -41.58 -51.29
C GLU A 344 -77.74 -42.40 -52.58
N SER A 345 -77.02 -43.51 -52.71
CA SER A 345 -77.15 -44.40 -53.88
C SER A 345 -78.46 -45.18 -53.85
N GLU A 346 -78.90 -45.67 -52.68
CA GLU A 346 -80.20 -46.30 -52.48
C GLU A 346 -81.36 -45.35 -52.75
N ILE A 347 -81.28 -44.10 -52.27
CA ILE A 347 -82.26 -43.04 -52.56
C ILE A 347 -82.31 -42.78 -54.06
N ARG A 348 -81.15 -42.66 -54.73
CA ARG A 348 -81.09 -42.49 -56.20
C ARG A 348 -81.73 -43.68 -56.92
N GLN A 349 -81.41 -44.92 -56.52
CA GLN A 349 -81.99 -46.12 -57.11
C GLN A 349 -83.50 -46.15 -56.93
N LYS A 350 -84.01 -45.96 -55.70
CA LYS A 350 -85.44 -45.88 -55.43
C LYS A 350 -86.11 -44.74 -56.18
N GLY A 351 -85.42 -43.60 -56.35
CA GLY A 351 -85.88 -42.51 -57.20
C GLY A 351 -86.09 -42.95 -58.65
N THR A 352 -85.15 -43.71 -59.23
CA THR A 352 -85.32 -44.27 -60.59
C THR A 352 -86.40 -45.35 -60.67
N GLU A 353 -86.54 -46.20 -59.65
CA GLU A 353 -87.61 -47.20 -59.58
C GLU A 353 -88.99 -46.52 -59.49
N LEU A 354 -89.10 -45.47 -58.66
CA LEU A 354 -90.33 -44.70 -58.53
C LEU A 354 -90.68 -43.95 -59.82
N GLN A 355 -89.68 -43.44 -60.55
CA GLN A 355 -89.88 -42.91 -61.90
C GLN A 355 -90.37 -44.00 -62.89
N ARG A 356 -89.83 -45.21 -62.83
CA ARG A 356 -90.31 -46.33 -63.67
C ARG A 356 -91.73 -46.74 -63.30
N GLU A 357 -92.06 -46.82 -62.02
CA GLU A 357 -93.42 -47.13 -61.57
C GLU A 357 -94.39 -46.01 -61.93
N GLN A 358 -94.00 -44.74 -61.81
CA GLN A 358 -94.80 -43.62 -62.34
C GLN A 358 -95.01 -43.72 -63.86
N ALA A 359 -93.99 -44.11 -64.62
CA ALA A 359 -94.12 -44.33 -66.06
C ALA A 359 -95.07 -45.49 -66.38
N LYS A 360 -95.00 -46.60 -65.64
CA LYS A 360 -95.97 -47.71 -65.76
C LYS A 360 -97.38 -47.26 -65.39
N LEU A 361 -97.53 -46.48 -64.32
CA LEU A 361 -98.82 -45.97 -63.86
C LEU A 361 -99.42 -45.00 -64.88
N ALA A 362 -98.60 -44.14 -65.49
CA ALA A 362 -99.00 -43.28 -66.60
C ALA A 362 -99.40 -44.11 -67.84
N SER A 363 -98.67 -45.19 -68.15
CA SER A 363 -99.05 -46.15 -69.20
C SER A 363 -100.39 -46.82 -68.87
N SER A 364 -100.58 -47.30 -67.65
CA SER A 364 -101.83 -47.94 -67.21
C SER A 364 -103.00 -46.95 -67.18
N GLN A 365 -102.76 -45.67 -66.85
CA GLN A 365 -103.75 -44.61 -66.92
C GLN A 365 -104.12 -44.28 -68.38
N SER A 366 -103.15 -44.32 -69.29
CA SER A 366 -103.40 -44.21 -70.73
C SER A 366 -104.23 -45.40 -71.24
N ASP A 367 -103.87 -46.62 -70.84
CA ASP A 367 -104.63 -47.84 -71.18
C ASP A 367 -106.04 -47.81 -70.59
N ALA A 368 -106.20 -47.36 -69.35
CA ALA A 368 -107.50 -47.16 -68.72
C ALA A 368 -108.33 -46.11 -69.45
N SER A 369 -107.74 -44.98 -69.84
CA SER A 369 -108.41 -43.96 -70.64
C SER A 369 -108.83 -44.50 -72.02
N MET A 370 -108.00 -45.34 -72.63
CA MET A 370 -108.31 -46.02 -73.89
C MET A 370 -109.47 -47.01 -73.72
N LEU A 371 -109.46 -47.79 -72.64
CA LEU A 371 -110.55 -48.72 -72.30
C LEU A 371 -111.84 -47.98 -71.94
N GLU A 372 -111.77 -46.84 -71.24
CA GLU A 372 -112.94 -45.99 -70.98
C GLU A 372 -113.51 -45.42 -72.29
N ALA A 373 -112.65 -44.99 -73.22
CA ALA A 373 -113.08 -44.56 -74.54
C ALA A 373 -113.74 -45.72 -75.32
N GLU A 374 -113.19 -46.92 -75.24
CA GLU A 374 -113.75 -48.12 -75.87
C GLU A 374 -115.09 -48.54 -75.23
N VAL A 375 -115.21 -48.48 -73.91
CA VAL A 375 -116.47 -48.70 -73.18
C VAL A 375 -117.51 -47.66 -73.57
N THR A 376 -117.11 -46.40 -73.73
CA THR A 376 -117.99 -45.32 -74.17
C THR A 376 -118.45 -45.56 -75.62
N ARG A 377 -117.54 -45.96 -76.51
CA ARG A 377 -117.86 -46.36 -77.89
C ARG A 377 -118.83 -47.53 -77.94
N LEU A 378 -118.61 -48.55 -77.11
CA LEU A 378 -119.49 -49.71 -77.01
C LEU A 378 -120.86 -49.35 -76.43
N ARG A 379 -120.93 -48.44 -75.45
CA ARG A 379 -122.22 -47.92 -74.95
C ARG A 379 -123.02 -47.23 -76.04
N VAL A 380 -122.41 -46.35 -76.82
CA VAL A 380 -123.08 -45.68 -77.94
C VAL A 380 -123.60 -46.71 -78.93
N ARG A 381 -122.78 -47.71 -79.26
CA ARG A 381 -123.16 -48.79 -80.18
C ARG A 381 -124.28 -49.69 -79.65
N VAL A 382 -124.32 -49.95 -78.35
CA VAL A 382 -125.46 -50.64 -77.69
C VAL A 382 -126.72 -49.78 -77.77
N GLN A 383 -126.60 -48.47 -77.54
CA GLN A 383 -127.71 -47.53 -77.60
C GLN A 383 -128.27 -47.39 -79.03
N ASP A 384 -127.41 -47.42 -80.05
CA ASP A 384 -127.79 -47.45 -81.46
C ASP A 384 -128.51 -48.76 -81.83
N LEU A 385 -128.01 -49.90 -81.33
CA LEU A 385 -128.65 -51.20 -81.53
C LEU A 385 -130.01 -51.32 -80.82
N GLU A 386 -130.16 -50.77 -79.62
CA GLU A 386 -131.45 -50.69 -78.92
C GLU A 386 -132.46 -49.78 -79.66
N SER A 387 -131.97 -48.72 -80.29
CA SER A 387 -132.79 -47.82 -81.11
C SER A 387 -133.23 -48.49 -82.42
N ALA A 388 -132.35 -49.28 -83.05
CA ALA A 388 -132.68 -50.09 -84.23
C ALA A 388 -133.68 -51.22 -83.90
N LEU A 389 -133.60 -51.80 -82.70
CA LEU A 389 -134.55 -52.82 -82.24
C LEU A 389 -135.96 -52.25 -82.02
N LYS A 390 -136.07 -51.00 -81.55
CA LYS A 390 -137.37 -50.30 -81.41
C LYS A 390 -138.00 -49.88 -82.74
N ALA A 391 -137.21 -49.71 -83.79
CA ALA A 391 -137.70 -49.30 -85.11
C ALA A 391 -138.22 -50.46 -85.99
N ALA A 392 -137.93 -51.72 -85.63
CA ALA A 392 -138.26 -52.91 -86.43
C ALA A 392 -139.48 -53.72 -85.92
N GLN A 393 -140.27 -53.18 -84.98
CA GLN A 393 -141.41 -53.88 -84.35
C GLN A 393 -142.80 -53.24 -84.62
N SER A 394 -142.98 -52.58 -85.77
CA SER A 394 -144.31 -52.26 -86.33
C SER A 394 -144.51 -53.05 -87.64
N ASP A 395 -145.54 -53.91 -87.68
CA ASP A 395 -146.06 -54.72 -88.81
C ASP A 395 -145.61 -56.19 -88.93
N ALA A 396 -146.24 -57.09 -88.14
CA ALA A 396 -146.63 -58.46 -88.55
C ALA A 396 -147.54 -59.18 -87.49
N PRO A 397 -148.39 -60.15 -87.87
CA PRO A 397 -149.47 -60.71 -87.04
C PRO A 397 -149.25 -62.13 -86.42
N VAL A 398 -149.98 -62.31 -85.31
CA VAL A 398 -150.40 -63.41 -84.39
C VAL A 398 -150.39 -64.91 -84.80
N GLU A 399 -149.79 -65.80 -83.96
CA GLU A 399 -150.37 -67.01 -83.29
C GLU A 399 -149.42 -67.66 -82.21
N ARG A 400 -149.99 -68.36 -81.21
CA ARG A 400 -149.47 -68.84 -79.88
C ARG A 400 -148.79 -70.25 -79.90
N PRO A 401 -148.28 -70.94 -78.80
CA PRO A 401 -148.45 -70.74 -77.33
C PRO A 401 -147.27 -71.08 -76.34
N VAL A 402 -147.53 -70.85 -75.02
CA VAL A 402 -147.06 -71.52 -73.76
C VAL A 402 -145.74 -71.13 -73.03
N ALA A 403 -145.88 -70.86 -71.71
CA ALA A 403 -144.92 -70.58 -70.63
C ALA A 403 -144.33 -71.88 -69.97
N PRO A 404 -143.78 -71.98 -68.72
CA PRO A 404 -143.23 -71.02 -67.72
C PRO A 404 -141.82 -71.48 -67.20
N PRO A 405 -141.46 -71.60 -65.88
CA PRO A 405 -140.83 -70.57 -65.04
C PRO A 405 -139.55 -71.02 -64.25
N SER A 406 -138.91 -70.02 -63.62
CA SER A 406 -138.41 -69.97 -62.21
C SER A 406 -137.47 -71.03 -61.58
N LEU A 407 -136.47 -70.46 -60.86
CA LEU A 407 -136.00 -70.79 -59.50
C LEU A 407 -134.97 -71.92 -59.26
N ALA A 408 -133.86 -71.46 -58.66
CA ALA A 408 -133.29 -71.90 -57.37
C ALA A 408 -132.30 -73.10 -57.27
N ARG A 409 -131.11 -72.73 -56.75
CA ARG A 409 -130.27 -73.36 -55.70
C ARG A 409 -129.37 -74.57 -56.02
N GLN A 410 -128.07 -74.38 -55.74
CA GLN A 410 -127.24 -75.08 -54.72
C GLN A 410 -125.81 -74.46 -54.80
N ALA A 411 -125.14 -73.89 -53.78
CA ALA A 411 -124.72 -74.36 -52.45
C ALA A 411 -124.04 -75.74 -52.54
N VAL A 412 -122.77 -75.96 -52.20
CA VAL A 412 -122.10 -75.86 -50.88
C VAL A 412 -120.58 -76.07 -51.16
N HIS A 413 -119.64 -75.29 -50.59
CA HIS A 413 -118.96 -75.69 -49.36
C HIS A 413 -118.24 -74.53 -48.65
N TYR A 414 -118.44 -74.51 -47.33
CA TYR A 414 -117.88 -73.61 -46.32
C TYR A 414 -116.92 -74.39 -45.41
N ARG A 415 -115.84 -73.75 -44.97
CA ARG A 415 -115.13 -73.86 -43.66
C ARG A 415 -114.13 -72.68 -43.63
N ARG A 416 -114.41 -71.53 -43.01
CA ARG A 416 -114.44 -71.17 -41.58
C ARG A 416 -113.13 -71.46 -40.82
N LYS A 417 -112.30 -70.43 -40.64
CA LYS A 417 -112.06 -69.73 -39.35
C LYS A 417 -111.03 -68.58 -39.51
N GLU A 418 -111.46 -67.37 -39.12
CA GLU A 418 -110.77 -66.35 -38.29
C GLU A 418 -109.33 -65.92 -38.68
N GLY A 419 -108.96 -64.65 -38.81
CA GLY A 419 -109.64 -63.39 -38.54
C GLY A 419 -108.74 -62.21 -38.95
N TRP A 420 -109.36 -61.17 -39.49
CA TRP A 420 -108.80 -59.84 -39.67
C TRP A 420 -109.20 -58.99 -38.45
N VAL A 421 -108.29 -58.73 -37.51
CA VAL A 421 -108.24 -57.52 -36.66
C VAL A 421 -106.82 -57.42 -36.09
N GLY A 422 -106.06 -56.34 -36.37
CA GLY A 422 -104.79 -56.11 -35.67
C GLY A 422 -103.72 -55.26 -36.36
N ARG A 423 -104.08 -54.21 -37.11
CA ARG A 423 -103.18 -53.07 -37.38
C ARG A 423 -103.52 -51.95 -36.37
N LEU A 424 -102.49 -51.31 -35.81
CA LEU A 424 -102.46 -50.28 -34.74
C LEU A 424 -102.42 -50.77 -33.28
N LYS A 425 -101.20 -51.07 -32.80
CA LYS A 425 -100.60 -50.62 -31.52
C LYS A 425 -99.31 -51.40 -31.24
N ARG A 426 -98.15 -50.80 -31.53
CA ARG A 426 -96.86 -51.09 -30.85
C ARG A 426 -95.93 -49.88 -30.99
N TRP A 427 -96.42 -48.77 -30.45
CA TRP A 427 -95.62 -47.70 -29.85
C TRP A 427 -95.84 -47.86 -28.34
N ALA A 428 -94.77 -47.81 -27.53
CA ALA A 428 -94.72 -47.91 -26.07
C ALA A 428 -94.88 -49.30 -25.40
N LYS A 429 -93.75 -50.00 -25.19
CA LYS A 429 -93.26 -50.48 -23.88
C LYS A 429 -92.08 -51.45 -24.05
N ALA A 430 -90.87 -50.88 -24.05
CA ALA A 430 -89.68 -51.48 -23.46
C ALA A 430 -88.70 -50.33 -23.13
N VAL A 431 -89.23 -49.33 -22.42
CA VAL A 431 -88.45 -48.50 -21.51
C VAL A 431 -88.86 -48.99 -20.14
N ASP A 432 -88.01 -49.77 -19.49
CA ASP A 432 -87.91 -49.70 -18.05
C ASP A 432 -86.42 -49.53 -17.70
N PRO A 433 -86.03 -48.46 -16.99
CA PRO A 433 -84.65 -48.08 -16.77
C PRO A 433 -84.23 -48.50 -15.37
N THR A 434 -83.35 -49.50 -15.21
CA THR A 434 -82.65 -49.68 -13.93
C THR A 434 -81.31 -50.40 -14.09
N HIS A 435 -80.35 -49.92 -13.28
CA HIS A 435 -79.01 -50.44 -12.98
C HIS A 435 -77.88 -50.16 -14.01
N SER A 436 -77.04 -49.14 -13.81
CA SER A 436 -76.05 -48.96 -12.73
C SER A 436 -74.88 -49.95 -12.82
N LYS A 437 -73.78 -49.51 -13.44
CA LYS A 437 -72.53 -49.16 -12.74
C LYS A 437 -71.45 -48.79 -13.76
N LYS A 438 -71.11 -47.50 -13.77
CA LYS A 438 -69.76 -47.02 -14.08
C LYS A 438 -68.87 -47.44 -12.90
N GLN A 439 -67.82 -48.21 -13.16
CA GLN A 439 -66.57 -48.16 -12.42
C GLN A 439 -65.52 -48.96 -13.20
N SER A 440 -64.83 -48.25 -14.09
CA SER A 440 -63.48 -48.64 -14.51
C SER A 440 -62.60 -47.45 -14.14
N GLN A 441 -62.01 -47.56 -12.96
CA GLN A 441 -60.77 -46.86 -12.64
C GLN A 441 -59.67 -47.52 -13.48
N ILE A 442 -59.11 -46.75 -14.40
CA ILE A 442 -57.66 -46.66 -14.60
C ILE A 442 -57.35 -45.19 -14.43
#